data_AF-A0AAX3NG03-F1
#
_entry.id   AF-A0AAX3NG03-F1
#
_cell.length_a   1.000
_cell.length_b   1.000
_cell.length_c   1.000
_cell.angle_alpha   90.00
_cell.angle_beta   90.00
_cell.angle_gamma   90.00
#
_symmetry.space_group_name_H-M   'P 1'
#
loop_
_entity.id
_entity.type
_entity.pdbx_description
1 polymer ?
#
loop_
_entity_poly.entity_id
_entity_poly.type
_entity_poly.pdbx_seq_one_letter_code
_entity_poly.pdbx_strand_id
1 'polypeptide(L)'
;MAYKTLNLDLAKSPILKSIVYGRIGDSDMQTVTVNVTSRDVPVDLTGFIITFEGITNGEKTKVFDVDGISSTDEGLKKGTFDYTFPNMAFAVGGSYEIAYFSIVKGDKRDTTGEFDIIVGSNADIDAAEAETIITEYNKLVKELHAITDKYISDSDAKFADINAKIVDLQAKITQYQTTVKNTADSAISTINTTKDSAINAVNTSSNAAIKAVEDALKQFEAGDFYTKSETDAKFKAVNDLIVSQDIPEGANLDDYKKEGEFSKKTPTVVTGAPEGVTGAFRLSVRSMVGSSGIFQTLYDYATRAIYYRIGNTSLGFNLPWQRIANNSEVVHLTGDETIEGKKTFTGSLEVQLLSSDGTLLRTATFDADGQTLSTDRELTPLTMASGYAANAAEYCIKGGWIFITVQGARPTSNQTGASYYTFLKLPSEIVKHLSHTEAFMWSNFQGGGAAYSGGILNTGEVHLYASPSSVTIGSNHRYSFNMVIPLRKT
;
A
#
# COMPACT_ATOMS: atom_id res chain seq x y z
N MET A 1 -104.82 57.64 -16.92
CA MET A 1 -104.45 57.17 -18.26
C MET A 1 -105.73 56.80 -18.99
N ALA A 2 -106.07 57.50 -20.07
CA ALA A 2 -107.24 57.17 -20.88
C ALA A 2 -106.80 56.15 -21.93
N TYR A 3 -107.08 54.87 -21.71
CA TYR A 3 -106.82 53.82 -22.70
C TYR A 3 -107.77 54.04 -23.89
N LYS A 4 -107.25 54.64 -24.97
CA LYS A 4 -107.98 54.75 -26.23
C LYS A 4 -107.70 53.50 -27.06
N THR A 5 -108.76 52.90 -27.58
CA THR A 5 -108.66 51.73 -28.47
C THR A 5 -108.75 52.17 -29.93
N LEU A 6 -107.79 51.76 -30.75
CA LEU A 6 -107.81 51.91 -32.21
C LEU A 6 -108.15 50.57 -32.84
N ASN A 7 -109.28 50.48 -33.54
CA ASN A 7 -109.64 49.29 -34.32
C ASN A 7 -109.32 49.57 -35.79
N LEU A 8 -108.33 48.87 -36.33
CA LEU A 8 -107.78 49.11 -37.66
C LEU A 8 -107.85 47.84 -38.51
N ASP A 9 -108.10 47.98 -39.80
CA ASP A 9 -108.27 46.84 -40.71
C ASP A 9 -107.24 46.85 -41.86
N LEU A 10 -106.64 45.70 -42.16
CA LEU A 10 -105.67 45.51 -43.24
C LEU A 10 -106.29 45.59 -44.64
N ALA A 11 -107.59 45.29 -44.79
CA ALA A 11 -108.34 45.53 -46.02
C ALA A 11 -108.67 47.02 -46.23
N LYS A 12 -108.19 47.90 -45.34
CA LYS A 12 -108.30 49.38 -45.44
C LYS A 12 -109.75 49.83 -45.60
N SER A 13 -110.68 49.06 -45.03
CA SER A 13 -112.12 49.32 -45.02
C SER A 13 -112.55 49.65 -43.59
N PRO A 14 -112.32 50.89 -43.11
CA PRO A 14 -112.62 51.24 -41.73
C PRO A 14 -114.14 51.32 -41.53
N ILE A 15 -114.64 50.71 -40.45
CA ILE A 15 -116.05 50.90 -40.01
C ILE A 15 -116.23 52.32 -39.43
N LEU A 16 -115.18 52.92 -38.82
CA LEU A 16 -115.08 54.32 -38.36
C LEU A 16 -113.60 54.76 -38.34
N LYS A 17 -113.25 55.97 -38.80
CA LYS A 17 -111.88 56.52 -38.70
C LYS A 17 -111.61 57.00 -37.26
N SER A 18 -110.57 56.46 -36.62
CA SER A 18 -110.23 56.79 -35.22
C SER A 18 -109.38 58.05 -35.13
N ILE A 19 -109.54 58.86 -34.07
CA ILE A 19 -108.77 60.11 -33.86
C ILE A 19 -108.00 60.07 -32.53
N VAL A 20 -106.68 60.27 -32.61
CA VAL A 20 -105.78 60.50 -31.47
C VAL A 20 -105.55 61.99 -31.30
N TYR A 21 -105.55 62.47 -30.06
CA TYR A 21 -105.30 63.89 -29.73
C TYR A 21 -104.13 63.97 -28.76
N GLY A 22 -103.13 64.78 -29.08
CA GLY A 22 -102.00 65.11 -28.19
C GLY A 22 -101.68 66.61 -28.23
N ARG A 23 -100.71 67.07 -27.44
CA ARG A 23 -100.18 68.44 -27.45
C ARG A 23 -98.66 68.43 -27.62
N ILE A 24 -98.10 69.55 -28.07
CA ILE A 24 -96.64 69.67 -28.22
C ILE A 24 -95.94 69.43 -26.87
N GLY A 25 -94.98 68.52 -26.82
CA GLY A 25 -94.27 68.21 -25.58
C GLY A 25 -95.03 67.34 -24.58
N ASP A 26 -96.16 66.72 -24.96
CA ASP A 26 -96.70 65.58 -24.21
C ASP A 26 -95.66 64.44 -24.24
N SER A 27 -94.83 64.35 -23.21
CA SER A 27 -93.71 63.40 -23.17
C SER A 27 -94.15 61.97 -22.89
N ASP A 28 -93.99 61.08 -23.87
CA ASP A 28 -94.09 59.61 -23.80
C ASP A 28 -95.26 59.03 -22.96
N MET A 29 -96.33 59.81 -22.74
CA MET A 29 -97.44 59.48 -21.82
C MET A 29 -98.72 59.06 -22.54
N GLN A 30 -98.74 59.10 -23.87
CA GLN A 30 -99.90 58.69 -24.65
C GLN A 30 -99.71 57.27 -25.22
N THR A 31 -100.42 56.32 -24.62
CA THR A 31 -100.49 54.93 -25.08
C THR A 31 -101.89 54.60 -25.60
N VAL A 32 -101.97 53.91 -26.73
CA VAL A 32 -103.21 53.41 -27.34
C VAL A 32 -103.16 51.90 -27.49
N THR A 33 -104.29 51.23 -27.28
CA THR A 33 -104.42 49.80 -27.59
C THR A 33 -104.93 49.65 -29.02
N VAL A 34 -104.17 48.96 -29.87
CA VAL A 34 -104.48 48.76 -31.28
C VAL A 34 -104.96 47.32 -31.48
N ASN A 35 -106.12 47.18 -32.12
CA ASN A 35 -106.65 45.89 -32.60
C ASN A 35 -106.61 45.88 -34.13
N VAL A 36 -106.00 44.85 -34.70
CA VAL A 36 -105.84 44.67 -36.15
C VAL A 36 -106.70 43.51 -36.65
N THR A 37 -107.58 43.82 -37.59
CA THR A 37 -108.42 42.84 -38.30
C THR A 37 -108.11 42.82 -39.80
N SER A 38 -108.59 41.80 -40.49
CA SER A 38 -108.69 41.78 -41.96
C SER A 38 -110.09 41.31 -42.32
N ARG A 39 -110.90 42.22 -42.88
CA ARG A 39 -112.34 41.99 -43.12
C ARG A 39 -113.06 41.51 -41.86
N ASP A 40 -112.86 42.24 -40.76
CA ASP A 40 -113.47 41.99 -39.44
C ASP A 40 -113.04 40.69 -38.72
N VAL A 41 -112.03 39.99 -39.25
CA VAL A 41 -111.44 38.81 -38.60
C VAL A 41 -110.10 39.20 -37.97
N PRO A 42 -109.88 38.93 -36.66
CA PRO A 42 -108.59 39.18 -36.01
C PRO A 42 -107.42 38.50 -36.73
N VAL A 43 -106.31 39.23 -36.85
CA VAL A 43 -105.10 38.74 -37.55
C VAL A 43 -104.07 38.28 -36.53
N ASP A 44 -103.49 37.09 -36.72
CA ASP A 44 -102.33 36.65 -35.92
C ASP A 44 -101.06 37.42 -36.34
N LEU A 45 -100.59 38.30 -35.47
CA LEU A 45 -99.42 39.16 -35.67
C LEU A 45 -98.12 38.53 -35.14
N THR A 46 -98.13 37.25 -34.74
CA THR A 46 -96.94 36.57 -34.22
C THR A 46 -95.80 36.54 -35.25
N GLY A 47 -94.65 37.09 -34.86
CA GLY A 47 -93.45 37.16 -35.69
C GLY A 47 -93.50 38.20 -36.82
N PHE A 48 -94.42 39.16 -36.76
CA PHE A 48 -94.40 40.35 -37.62
C PHE A 48 -93.65 41.49 -36.91
N ILE A 49 -92.97 42.32 -37.69
CA ILE A 49 -92.47 43.63 -37.25
C ILE A 49 -93.60 44.64 -37.48
N ILE A 50 -93.99 45.34 -36.43
CA ILE A 50 -95.04 46.37 -36.47
C ILE A 50 -94.34 47.72 -36.31
N THR A 51 -94.61 48.64 -37.21
CA THR A 51 -94.01 49.99 -37.18
C THR A 51 -95.13 51.02 -37.28
N PHE A 52 -95.15 51.98 -36.37
CA PHE A 52 -95.92 53.20 -36.58
C PHE A 52 -95.25 54.05 -37.64
N GLU A 53 -96.01 54.44 -38.66
CA GLU A 53 -95.55 55.33 -39.71
C GLU A 53 -96.48 56.53 -39.81
N GLY A 54 -95.92 57.73 -39.63
CA GLY A 54 -96.68 58.97 -39.72
C GLY A 54 -95.91 60.13 -40.31
N ILE A 55 -96.63 61.07 -40.90
CA ILE A 55 -96.10 62.34 -41.39
C ILE A 55 -96.86 63.47 -40.68
N THR A 56 -96.11 64.32 -39.98
CA THR A 56 -96.69 65.44 -39.22
C THR A 56 -97.18 66.56 -40.13
N ASN A 57 -97.98 67.47 -39.57
CA ASN A 57 -98.58 68.59 -40.31
C ASN A 57 -97.56 69.37 -41.16
N GLY A 58 -97.89 69.58 -42.44
CA GLY A 58 -97.01 70.29 -43.38
C GLY A 58 -95.72 69.54 -43.71
N GLU A 59 -95.71 68.22 -43.53
CA GLU A 59 -94.59 67.31 -43.81
C GLU A 59 -93.28 67.62 -43.06
N LYS A 60 -93.36 68.36 -41.94
CA LYS A 60 -92.17 68.83 -41.21
C LYS A 60 -91.35 67.70 -40.59
N THR A 61 -91.96 66.57 -40.28
CA THR A 61 -91.28 65.41 -39.68
C THR A 61 -91.95 64.12 -40.14
N LYS A 62 -91.12 63.11 -40.44
CA LYS A 62 -91.58 61.73 -40.63
C LYS A 62 -91.23 60.93 -39.39
N VAL A 63 -92.20 60.20 -38.86
CA VAL A 63 -92.04 59.38 -37.66
C VAL A 63 -92.14 57.92 -38.10
N PHE A 64 -91.07 57.17 -37.87
CA PHE A 64 -91.00 55.72 -38.06
C PHE A 64 -90.58 55.14 -36.73
N ASP A 65 -91.49 54.44 -36.08
CA ASP A 65 -91.26 53.98 -34.72
C ASP A 65 -91.69 52.53 -34.52
N VAL A 66 -90.75 51.75 -34.02
CA VAL A 66 -90.92 50.33 -33.65
C VAL A 66 -90.83 50.15 -32.14
N ASP A 67 -90.16 51.07 -31.44
CA ASP A 67 -89.81 50.91 -30.03
C ASP A 67 -91.02 51.18 -29.12
N GLY A 68 -91.98 51.97 -29.59
CA GLY A 68 -93.23 52.24 -28.89
C GLY A 68 -94.21 51.06 -28.83
N ILE A 69 -93.96 49.96 -29.55
CA ILE A 69 -94.85 48.79 -29.62
C ILE A 69 -94.61 47.85 -28.44
N SER A 70 -95.67 47.53 -27.70
CA SER A 70 -95.66 46.56 -26.60
C SER A 70 -96.84 45.59 -26.72
N SER A 71 -96.62 44.28 -26.60
CA SER A 71 -97.71 43.30 -26.59
C SER A 71 -97.31 42.03 -25.83
N THR A 72 -98.31 41.19 -25.56
CA THR A 72 -98.10 39.82 -25.05
C THR A 72 -98.22 38.82 -26.21
N ASP A 73 -97.64 37.62 -26.06
CA ASP A 73 -97.77 36.56 -27.06
C ASP A 73 -99.24 36.22 -27.38
N GLU A 74 -100.13 36.26 -26.38
CA GLU A 74 -101.57 36.04 -26.58
C GLU A 74 -102.24 37.23 -27.27
N GLY A 75 -101.81 38.46 -26.98
CA GLY A 75 -102.25 39.68 -27.66
C GLY A 75 -101.92 39.65 -29.14
N LEU A 76 -100.67 39.34 -29.50
CA LEU A 76 -100.24 39.23 -30.90
C LEU A 76 -101.04 38.19 -31.68
N LYS A 77 -101.34 37.01 -31.08
CA LYS A 77 -102.21 35.99 -31.71
C LYS A 77 -103.64 36.48 -31.97
N LYS A 78 -104.12 37.43 -31.19
CA LYS A 78 -105.45 38.07 -31.34
C LYS A 78 -105.41 39.36 -32.15
N GLY A 79 -104.25 39.76 -32.66
CA GLY A 79 -104.08 41.00 -33.42
C GLY A 79 -104.04 42.26 -32.57
N THR A 80 -103.70 42.15 -31.28
CA THR A 80 -103.72 43.27 -30.34
C THR A 80 -102.31 43.63 -29.86
N PHE A 81 -102.01 44.93 -29.78
CA PHE A 81 -100.80 45.48 -29.15
C PHE A 81 -101.07 46.88 -28.60
N ASP A 82 -100.29 47.32 -27.62
CA ASP A 82 -100.25 48.70 -27.16
C ASP A 82 -99.16 49.47 -27.92
N TYR A 83 -99.43 50.73 -28.22
CA TYR A 83 -98.48 51.64 -28.84
C TYR A 83 -98.35 52.92 -28.02
N THR A 84 -97.13 53.21 -27.56
CA THR A 84 -96.77 54.47 -26.91
C THR A 84 -96.10 55.38 -27.92
N PHE A 85 -96.68 56.55 -28.16
CA PHE A 85 -96.14 57.50 -29.11
C PHE A 85 -94.82 58.11 -28.59
N PRO A 86 -93.75 58.21 -29.42
CA PRO A 86 -92.49 58.82 -29.03
C PRO A 86 -92.63 60.35 -28.98
N ASN A 87 -91.78 61.03 -28.21
CA ASN A 87 -91.74 62.50 -28.14
C ASN A 87 -91.82 63.22 -29.51
N MET A 88 -91.15 62.70 -30.54
CA MET A 88 -91.16 63.30 -31.87
C MET A 88 -92.54 63.25 -32.56
N ALA A 89 -93.44 62.34 -32.14
CA ALA A 89 -94.79 62.24 -32.66
C ALA A 89 -95.69 63.43 -32.26
N PHE A 90 -95.33 64.18 -31.22
CA PHE A 90 -96.06 65.39 -30.85
C PHE A 90 -95.23 66.67 -31.04
N ALA A 91 -94.06 66.62 -31.68
CA ALA A 91 -93.19 67.79 -31.82
C ALA A 91 -93.75 68.90 -32.76
N VAL A 92 -94.71 68.58 -33.62
CA VAL A 92 -95.27 69.50 -34.62
C VAL A 92 -96.78 69.64 -34.42
N GLY A 93 -97.23 70.85 -34.11
CA GLY A 93 -98.65 71.18 -33.99
C GLY A 93 -99.40 71.13 -35.33
N GLY A 94 -100.66 70.69 -35.29
CA GLY A 94 -101.53 70.51 -36.45
C GLY A 94 -101.99 69.06 -36.62
N SER A 95 -102.81 68.80 -37.63
CA SER A 95 -103.23 67.45 -38.01
C SER A 95 -102.12 66.76 -38.81
N TYR A 96 -101.84 65.50 -38.49
CA TYR A 96 -100.98 64.65 -39.31
C TYR A 96 -101.50 64.53 -40.74
N GLU A 97 -100.59 64.48 -41.71
CA GLU A 97 -100.91 64.23 -43.12
C GLU A 97 -101.27 62.76 -43.35
N ILE A 98 -100.59 61.85 -42.63
CA ILE A 98 -100.86 60.41 -42.67
C ILE A 98 -100.42 59.75 -41.37
N ALA A 99 -101.15 58.75 -40.90
CA ALA A 99 -100.77 57.89 -39.78
C ALA A 99 -101.38 56.49 -39.93
N TYR A 100 -100.54 55.45 -39.88
CA TYR A 100 -100.95 54.05 -39.97
C TYR A 100 -99.88 53.16 -39.33
N PHE A 101 -100.18 51.86 -39.19
CA PHE A 101 -99.18 50.86 -38.84
C PHE A 101 -98.81 50.03 -40.07
N SER A 102 -97.51 49.87 -40.32
CA SER A 102 -97.02 48.88 -41.25
C SER A 102 -96.70 47.58 -40.52
N ILE A 103 -96.98 46.47 -41.19
CA ILE A 103 -96.86 45.13 -40.65
C ILE A 103 -96.06 44.29 -41.64
N VAL A 104 -94.86 43.86 -41.23
CA VAL A 104 -93.86 43.23 -42.11
C VAL A 104 -93.50 41.84 -41.61
N LYS A 105 -93.46 40.85 -42.51
CA LYS A 105 -92.95 39.50 -42.22
C LYS A 105 -92.22 38.94 -43.43
N GLY A 106 -90.90 38.75 -43.28
CA GLY A 106 -90.01 38.51 -44.41
C GLY A 106 -90.07 39.68 -45.40
N ASP A 107 -90.15 39.39 -46.70
CA ASP A 107 -90.21 40.41 -47.76
C ASP A 107 -91.62 40.96 -48.04
N LYS A 108 -92.62 40.58 -47.24
CA LYS A 108 -94.02 41.01 -47.41
C LYS A 108 -94.35 42.12 -46.43
N ARG A 109 -94.85 43.24 -46.97
CA ARG A 109 -95.36 44.39 -46.24
C ARG A 109 -96.85 44.54 -46.50
N ASP A 110 -97.62 44.72 -45.44
CA ASP A 110 -99.00 45.22 -45.50
C ASP A 110 -99.14 46.41 -44.54
N THR A 111 -100.25 47.13 -44.63
CA THR A 111 -100.54 48.30 -43.80
C THR A 111 -101.98 48.29 -43.34
N THR A 112 -102.21 48.84 -42.15
CA THR A 112 -103.56 49.15 -41.68
C THR A 112 -104.19 50.27 -42.51
N GLY A 113 -105.50 50.46 -42.36
CA GLY A 113 -106.15 51.73 -42.69
C GLY A 113 -105.55 52.89 -41.87
N GLU A 114 -105.71 54.10 -42.40
CA GLU A 114 -105.24 55.34 -41.76
C GLU A 114 -106.12 55.73 -40.57
N PHE A 115 -105.50 56.37 -39.57
CA PHE A 115 -106.18 57.04 -38.48
C PHE A 115 -105.68 58.48 -38.35
N ASP A 116 -106.46 59.36 -37.72
CA ASP A 116 -106.09 60.77 -37.58
C ASP A 116 -105.34 61.01 -36.27
N ILE A 117 -104.33 61.88 -36.32
CA ILE A 117 -103.65 62.41 -35.14
C ILE A 117 -103.71 63.93 -35.21
N ILE A 118 -104.24 64.57 -34.16
CA ILE A 118 -104.34 66.02 -34.06
C ILE A 118 -103.46 66.47 -32.88
N VAL A 119 -102.42 67.23 -33.19
CA VAL A 119 -101.50 67.78 -32.19
C VAL A 119 -101.87 69.23 -31.92
N GLY A 120 -102.38 69.52 -30.73
CA GLY A 120 -102.65 70.88 -30.27
C GLY A 120 -101.35 71.65 -30.05
N SER A 121 -101.34 72.94 -30.40
CA SER A 121 -100.23 73.85 -30.12
C SER A 121 -99.97 73.98 -28.61
N ASN A 122 -98.72 74.27 -28.26
CA ASN A 122 -98.40 74.83 -26.96
C ASN A 122 -98.81 76.30 -26.89
N ALA A 123 -99.00 76.82 -25.68
CA ALA A 123 -98.97 78.26 -25.49
C ALA A 123 -97.59 78.77 -25.93
N ASP A 124 -97.52 79.94 -26.56
CA ASP A 124 -96.27 80.55 -27.00
C ASP A 124 -95.23 80.53 -25.88
N ILE A 125 -93.98 80.12 -26.19
CA ILE A 125 -92.86 80.21 -25.24
C ILE A 125 -92.65 81.70 -24.94
N ASP A 126 -92.89 82.09 -23.69
CA ASP A 126 -92.68 83.46 -23.24
C ASP A 126 -91.21 83.72 -22.84
N ALA A 127 -90.87 84.97 -22.53
CA ALA A 127 -89.50 85.35 -22.17
C ALA A 127 -88.96 84.64 -20.92
N ALA A 128 -89.81 84.13 -20.02
CA ALA A 128 -89.40 83.46 -18.79
C ALA A 128 -88.98 82.00 -19.05
N GLU A 129 -89.61 81.34 -20.03
CA GLU A 129 -89.22 79.98 -20.44
C GLU A 129 -87.91 79.97 -21.23
N ALA A 130 -87.62 81.01 -22.02
CA ALA A 130 -86.30 81.21 -22.66
C ALA A 130 -85.18 81.40 -21.63
N GLU A 131 -85.45 82.09 -20.52
CA GLU A 131 -84.50 82.28 -19.41
C GLU A 131 -84.17 80.94 -18.73
N THR A 132 -85.14 80.02 -18.67
CA THR A 132 -84.94 78.66 -18.12
C THR A 132 -84.03 77.82 -19.02
N ILE A 133 -84.22 77.86 -20.35
CA ILE A 133 -83.35 77.15 -21.31
C ILE A 133 -81.92 77.69 -21.27
N ILE A 134 -81.75 79.03 -21.23
CA ILE A 134 -80.43 79.67 -21.09
C ILE A 134 -79.75 79.27 -19.76
N THR A 135 -80.53 79.13 -18.68
CA THR A 135 -80.03 78.69 -17.37
C THR A 135 -79.49 77.26 -17.40
N GLU A 136 -80.23 76.31 -17.99
CA GLU A 136 -79.76 74.91 -18.12
C GLU A 136 -78.57 74.80 -19.09
N TYR A 137 -78.51 75.60 -20.16
CA TYR A 137 -77.33 75.68 -21.03
C TYR A 137 -76.09 76.17 -20.28
N ASN A 138 -76.21 77.25 -19.50
CA ASN A 138 -75.10 77.77 -18.69
C ASN A 138 -74.63 76.78 -17.63
N LYS A 139 -75.55 75.99 -17.07
CA LYS A 139 -75.23 74.90 -16.14
C LYS A 139 -74.42 73.80 -16.84
N LEU A 140 -74.82 73.37 -18.04
CA LEU A 140 -74.06 72.40 -18.82
C LEU A 140 -72.65 72.90 -19.16
N VAL A 141 -72.51 74.17 -19.54
CA VAL A 141 -71.19 74.80 -19.78
C VAL A 141 -70.34 74.77 -18.52
N LYS A 142 -70.91 75.08 -17.35
CA LYS A 142 -70.20 75.03 -16.06
C LYS A 142 -69.77 73.62 -15.70
N GLU A 143 -70.61 72.62 -15.92
CA GLU A 143 -70.28 71.21 -15.69
C GLU A 143 -69.16 70.75 -16.63
N LEU A 144 -69.19 71.15 -17.90
CA LEU A 144 -68.14 70.85 -18.88
C LEU A 144 -66.78 71.44 -18.46
N HIS A 145 -66.76 72.69 -18.01
CA HIS A 145 -65.55 73.33 -17.48
C HIS A 145 -65.02 72.59 -16.25
N ALA A 146 -65.89 72.24 -15.30
CA ALA A 146 -65.49 71.52 -14.10
C ALA A 146 -64.87 70.14 -14.41
N ILE A 147 -65.44 69.42 -15.39
CA ILE A 147 -64.87 68.14 -15.87
C ILE A 147 -63.50 68.36 -16.51
N THR A 148 -63.36 69.39 -17.34
CA THR A 148 -62.10 69.71 -18.03
C THR A 148 -61.00 70.09 -17.04
N ASP A 149 -61.31 70.97 -16.08
CA ASP A 149 -60.38 71.39 -15.03
C ASP A 149 -59.93 70.21 -14.17
N LYS A 150 -60.87 69.32 -13.82
CA LYS A 150 -60.55 68.09 -13.10
C LYS A 150 -59.63 67.18 -13.91
N TYR A 151 -59.91 66.99 -15.20
CA TYR A 151 -59.07 66.16 -16.06
C TYR A 151 -57.64 66.71 -16.19
N ILE A 152 -57.50 68.03 -16.32
CA ILE A 152 -56.19 68.71 -16.34
C ILE A 152 -55.46 68.48 -15.00
N SER A 153 -56.14 68.72 -13.87
CA SER A 153 -55.55 68.53 -12.54
C SER A 153 -55.11 67.08 -12.28
N ASP A 154 -55.94 66.09 -12.63
CA ASP A 154 -55.60 64.67 -12.50
C ASP A 154 -54.42 64.29 -13.42
N SER A 155 -54.33 64.91 -14.60
CA SER A 155 -53.22 64.69 -15.54
C SER A 155 -51.92 65.28 -14.99
N ASP A 156 -51.94 66.51 -14.49
CA ASP A 156 -50.77 67.17 -13.87
C ASP A 156 -50.25 66.37 -12.67
N ALA A 157 -51.16 65.85 -11.83
CA ALA A 157 -50.81 64.99 -10.71
C ALA A 157 -50.12 63.69 -11.18
N LYS A 158 -50.62 63.05 -12.24
CA LYS A 158 -49.98 61.86 -12.83
C LYS A 158 -48.62 62.18 -13.43
N PHE A 159 -48.46 63.32 -14.11
CA PHE A 159 -47.17 63.75 -14.64
C PHE A 159 -46.16 64.03 -13.52
N ALA A 160 -46.58 64.64 -12.42
CA ALA A 160 -45.73 64.86 -11.25
C ALA A 160 -45.27 63.53 -10.62
N ASP A 161 -46.16 62.55 -10.46
CA ASP A 161 -45.82 61.21 -9.96
C ASP A 161 -44.86 60.46 -10.89
N ILE A 162 -45.10 60.52 -12.21
CA ILE A 162 -44.19 59.93 -13.22
C ILE A 162 -42.81 60.58 -13.14
N ASN A 163 -42.74 61.91 -13.05
CA ASN A 163 -41.47 62.63 -12.92
C ASN A 163 -40.73 62.25 -11.64
N ALA A 164 -41.43 62.12 -10.51
CA ALA A 164 -40.84 61.66 -9.26
C ALA A 164 -40.26 60.24 -9.40
N LYS A 165 -40.98 59.32 -10.04
CA LYS A 165 -40.49 57.96 -10.34
C LYS A 165 -39.28 57.96 -11.26
N ILE A 166 -39.23 58.84 -12.25
CA ILE A 166 -38.07 58.99 -13.14
C ILE A 166 -36.84 59.45 -12.34
N VAL A 167 -37.00 60.43 -11.45
CA VAL A 167 -35.91 60.92 -10.59
C VAL A 167 -35.42 59.82 -9.63
N ASP A 168 -36.32 59.06 -9.02
CA ASP A 168 -35.96 57.92 -8.16
C ASP A 168 -35.20 56.82 -8.93
N LEU A 169 -35.66 56.49 -10.14
CA LEU A 169 -34.98 55.53 -11.02
C LEU A 169 -33.58 56.03 -11.43
N GLN A 170 -33.43 57.33 -11.74
CA GLN A 170 -32.13 57.94 -12.04
C GLN A 170 -31.18 57.86 -10.84
N ALA A 171 -31.67 58.10 -9.63
CA ALA A 171 -30.89 57.95 -8.41
C ALA A 171 -30.44 56.50 -8.18
N LYS A 172 -31.35 55.53 -8.36
CA LYS A 172 -31.04 54.10 -8.25
C LYS A 172 -30.04 53.63 -9.31
N ILE A 173 -30.16 54.09 -10.56
CA ILE A 173 -29.20 53.79 -11.63
C ILE A 173 -27.81 54.31 -11.24
N THR A 174 -27.73 55.55 -10.77
CA THR A 174 -26.47 56.16 -10.32
C THR A 174 -25.86 55.37 -9.17
N GLN A 175 -26.67 54.98 -8.17
CA GLN A 175 -26.22 54.16 -7.05
C GLN A 175 -25.68 52.81 -7.52
N TYR A 176 -26.39 52.11 -8.41
CA TYR A 176 -25.91 50.84 -8.95
C TYR A 176 -24.62 50.99 -9.75
N GLN A 177 -24.48 52.04 -10.56
CA GLN A 177 -23.23 52.34 -11.26
C GLN A 177 -22.06 52.54 -10.29
N THR A 178 -22.27 53.29 -9.21
CA THR A 178 -21.26 53.48 -8.15
C THR A 178 -20.91 52.18 -7.45
N THR A 179 -21.90 51.37 -7.06
CA THR A 179 -21.66 50.08 -6.40
C THR A 179 -20.87 49.13 -7.30
N VAL A 180 -21.24 49.01 -8.58
CA VAL A 180 -20.52 48.17 -9.54
C VAL A 180 -19.09 48.66 -9.72
N LYS A 181 -18.89 49.97 -9.89
CA LYS A 181 -17.55 50.57 -10.02
C LYS A 181 -16.69 50.31 -8.78
N ASN A 182 -17.20 50.58 -7.58
CA ASN A 182 -16.44 50.38 -6.34
C ASN A 182 -16.09 48.91 -6.11
N THR A 183 -17.01 48.00 -6.45
CA THR A 183 -16.77 46.56 -6.37
C THR A 183 -15.67 46.13 -7.34
N ALA A 184 -15.73 46.62 -8.59
CA ALA A 184 -14.71 46.34 -9.60
C ALA A 184 -13.34 46.90 -9.21
N ASP A 185 -13.28 48.16 -8.75
CA ASP A 185 -12.04 48.80 -8.29
C ASP A 185 -11.43 48.04 -7.11
N SER A 186 -12.25 47.62 -6.14
CA SER A 186 -11.80 46.83 -4.98
C SER A 186 -11.26 45.46 -5.39
N ALA A 187 -11.93 44.79 -6.33
CA ALA A 187 -11.47 43.52 -6.88
C ALA A 187 -10.12 43.67 -7.62
N ILE A 188 -9.98 44.71 -8.47
CA ILE A 188 -8.73 45.02 -9.16
C ILE A 188 -7.61 45.31 -8.18
N SER A 189 -7.88 46.12 -7.15
CA SER A 189 -6.89 46.42 -6.11
C SER A 189 -6.44 45.16 -5.38
N THR A 190 -7.38 44.29 -4.98
CA THR A 190 -7.07 43.03 -4.30
C THR A 190 -6.22 42.12 -5.19
N ILE A 191 -6.61 41.95 -6.45
CA ILE A 191 -5.88 41.14 -7.44
C ILE A 191 -4.45 41.65 -7.60
N ASN A 192 -4.25 42.97 -7.76
CA ASN A 192 -2.92 43.54 -7.92
C ASN A 192 -2.05 43.33 -6.67
N THR A 193 -2.58 43.59 -5.47
CA THR A 193 -1.84 43.37 -4.23
C THR A 193 -1.45 41.89 -4.06
N THR A 194 -2.36 40.96 -4.34
CA THR A 194 -2.06 39.52 -4.28
C THR A 194 -1.02 39.13 -5.32
N LYS A 195 -1.15 39.62 -6.57
CA LYS A 195 -0.20 39.37 -7.66
C LYS A 195 1.21 39.82 -7.27
N ASP A 196 1.34 41.05 -6.78
CA ASP A 196 2.63 41.63 -6.42
C ASP A 196 3.26 40.91 -5.22
N SER A 197 2.44 40.54 -4.22
CA SER A 197 2.91 39.74 -3.08
C SER A 197 3.42 38.36 -3.50
N ALA A 198 2.70 37.68 -4.40
CA ALA A 198 3.11 36.38 -4.94
C ALA A 198 4.41 36.48 -5.75
N ILE A 199 4.53 37.48 -6.62
CA ILE A 199 5.75 37.75 -7.38
C ILE A 199 6.94 37.99 -6.44
N ASN A 200 6.76 38.81 -5.42
CA ASN A 200 7.81 39.10 -4.44
C ASN A 200 8.26 37.83 -3.70
N ALA A 201 7.31 37.00 -3.24
CA ALA A 201 7.63 35.75 -2.55
C ALA A 201 8.44 34.78 -3.43
N VAL A 202 8.06 34.64 -4.71
CA VAL A 202 8.78 33.81 -5.68
C VAL A 202 10.18 34.37 -5.95
N ASN A 203 10.31 35.68 -6.15
CA ASN A 203 11.61 36.32 -6.38
C ASN A 203 12.54 36.17 -5.18
N THR A 204 12.05 36.39 -3.96
CA THR A 204 12.84 36.18 -2.73
C THR A 204 13.33 34.74 -2.63
N SER A 205 12.45 33.77 -2.85
CA SER A 205 12.80 32.34 -2.77
C SER A 205 13.81 31.93 -3.87
N SER A 206 13.60 32.41 -5.10
CA SER A 206 14.49 32.13 -6.23
C SER A 206 15.87 32.73 -6.00
N ASN A 207 15.96 33.97 -5.53
CA ASN A 207 17.24 34.62 -5.23
C ASN A 207 17.98 33.91 -4.09
N ALA A 208 17.27 33.44 -3.05
CA ALA A 208 17.87 32.65 -1.98
C ALA A 208 18.44 31.32 -2.50
N ALA A 209 17.71 30.63 -3.38
CA ALA A 209 18.17 29.39 -3.99
C ALA A 209 19.39 29.60 -4.90
N ILE A 210 19.36 30.63 -5.75
CA ILE A 210 20.49 31.02 -6.60
C ILE A 210 21.73 31.28 -5.73
N LYS A 211 21.59 32.08 -4.67
CA LYS A 211 22.68 32.36 -3.74
C LYS A 211 23.23 31.09 -3.09
N ALA A 212 22.37 30.16 -2.66
CA ALA A 212 22.81 28.91 -2.06
C ALA A 212 23.62 28.05 -3.05
N VAL A 213 23.21 28.01 -4.32
CA VAL A 213 23.94 27.31 -5.39
C VAL A 213 25.28 28.00 -5.66
N GLU A 214 25.30 29.32 -5.76
CA GLU A 214 26.54 30.09 -5.95
C GLU A 214 27.53 29.90 -4.79
N ASP A 215 27.04 29.91 -3.55
CA ASP A 215 27.87 29.67 -2.37
C ASP A 215 28.42 28.23 -2.35
N ALA A 216 27.60 27.24 -2.72
CA ALA A 216 28.05 25.85 -2.85
C ALA A 216 29.09 25.68 -3.97
N LEU A 217 28.90 26.36 -5.10
CA LEU A 217 29.87 26.36 -6.20
C LEU A 217 31.21 26.95 -5.77
N LYS A 218 31.20 28.09 -5.06
CA LYS A 218 32.43 28.69 -4.50
C LYS A 218 33.15 27.75 -3.54
N GLN A 219 32.40 27.04 -2.68
CA GLN A 219 32.99 26.05 -1.77
C GLN A 219 33.60 24.87 -2.53
N PHE A 220 32.94 24.42 -3.59
CA PHE A 220 33.47 23.37 -4.46
C PHE A 220 34.74 23.85 -5.19
N GLU A 221 34.74 25.05 -5.76
CA GLU A 221 35.92 25.61 -6.44
C GLU A 221 37.09 25.88 -5.48
N ALA A 222 36.81 26.21 -4.22
CA ALA A 222 37.82 26.38 -3.17
C ALA A 222 38.30 25.05 -2.56
N GLY A 223 37.70 23.92 -2.93
CA GLY A 223 38.08 22.60 -2.42
C GLY A 223 39.46 22.17 -2.91
N ASP A 224 40.28 21.68 -1.98
CA ASP A 224 41.59 21.09 -2.29
C ASP A 224 41.41 19.64 -2.79
N PHE A 225 41.03 19.51 -4.05
CA PHE A 225 40.85 18.21 -4.71
C PHE A 225 42.10 17.82 -5.48
N TYR A 226 42.55 16.56 -5.32
CA TYR A 226 43.61 16.04 -6.18
C TYR A 226 43.16 16.04 -7.64
N THR A 227 43.98 16.61 -8.50
CA THR A 227 43.86 16.37 -9.93
C THR A 227 44.06 14.89 -10.24
N LYS A 228 43.58 14.45 -11.41
CA LYS A 228 43.85 13.09 -11.89
C LYS A 228 45.35 12.79 -11.92
N SER A 229 46.17 13.74 -12.38
CA SER A 229 47.63 13.59 -12.44
C SER A 229 48.26 13.43 -11.05
N GLU A 230 47.86 14.25 -10.06
CA GLU A 230 48.36 14.13 -8.68
C GLU A 230 47.93 12.81 -8.03
N THR A 231 46.69 12.40 -8.27
CA THR A 231 46.19 11.10 -7.81
C THR A 231 47.01 9.97 -8.43
N ASP A 232 47.19 9.99 -9.75
CA ASP A 232 47.93 8.98 -10.49
C ASP A 232 49.42 8.95 -10.06
N ALA A 233 50.03 10.11 -9.78
CA ALA A 233 51.41 10.21 -9.28
C ALA A 233 51.57 9.64 -7.86
N LYS A 234 50.64 9.98 -6.95
CA LYS A 234 50.62 9.42 -5.59
C LYS A 234 50.41 7.90 -5.61
N PHE A 235 49.55 7.41 -6.51
CA PHE A 235 49.32 5.99 -6.70
C PHE A 235 50.56 5.28 -7.31
N LYS A 236 51.23 5.91 -8.28
CA LYS A 236 52.46 5.39 -8.89
C LYS A 236 53.60 5.23 -7.88
N ALA A 237 53.78 6.19 -6.97
CA ALA A 237 54.81 6.10 -5.93
C ALA A 237 54.62 4.86 -5.04
N VAL A 238 53.37 4.54 -4.68
CA VAL A 238 53.04 3.31 -3.94
C VAL A 238 53.28 2.06 -4.80
N ASN A 239 52.91 2.11 -6.07
CA ASN A 239 53.06 1.00 -7.01
C ASN A 239 54.54 0.65 -7.27
N ASP A 240 55.42 1.63 -7.43
CA ASP A 240 56.86 1.43 -7.68
C ASP A 240 57.61 0.82 -6.46
N LEU A 241 57.07 0.98 -5.25
CA LEU A 241 57.60 0.41 -4.00
C LEU A 241 57.15 -1.05 -3.76
N ILE A 242 55.99 -1.45 -4.31
CA ILE A 242 55.35 -2.75 -4.02
C ILE A 242 55.52 -3.75 -5.18
N VAL A 243 55.62 -3.27 -6.43
CA VAL A 243 55.73 -4.14 -7.61
C VAL A 243 57.18 -4.54 -7.86
N SER A 244 57.44 -5.85 -7.93
CA SER A 244 58.76 -6.40 -8.26
C SER A 244 59.24 -5.93 -9.64
N GLN A 245 60.37 -5.24 -9.67
CA GLN A 245 61.02 -4.75 -10.89
C GLN A 245 61.75 -5.90 -11.60
N ASP A 246 61.80 -5.89 -12.94
CA ASP A 246 62.48 -6.95 -13.69
C ASP A 246 64.01 -6.78 -13.64
N ILE A 247 64.74 -7.89 -13.50
CA ILE A 247 66.20 -7.94 -13.60
C ILE A 247 66.56 -8.26 -15.06
N PRO A 248 67.22 -7.36 -15.80
CA PRO A 248 67.55 -7.59 -17.20
C PRO A 248 68.58 -8.72 -17.37
N GLU A 249 68.71 -9.25 -18.58
CA GLU A 249 69.74 -10.24 -18.90
C GLU A 249 71.14 -9.63 -18.81
N GLY A 250 72.12 -10.40 -18.32
CA GLY A 250 73.50 -9.93 -18.12
C GLY A 250 73.71 -8.98 -16.95
N ALA A 251 72.67 -8.69 -16.16
CA ALA A 251 72.79 -7.86 -14.95
C ALA A 251 73.77 -8.47 -13.93
N ASN A 252 74.35 -7.61 -13.09
CA ASN A 252 75.13 -8.03 -11.93
C ASN A 252 74.36 -7.71 -10.65
N LEU A 253 74.10 -8.72 -9.81
CA LEU A 253 73.40 -8.55 -8.54
C LEU A 253 74.16 -7.66 -7.55
N ASP A 254 75.47 -7.47 -7.75
CA ASP A 254 76.29 -6.57 -6.93
C ASP A 254 75.93 -5.09 -7.12
N ASP A 255 75.30 -4.74 -8.24
CA ASP A 255 74.88 -3.37 -8.54
C ASP A 255 73.56 -2.98 -7.86
N TYR A 256 72.81 -3.98 -7.36
CA TYR A 256 71.51 -3.78 -6.69
C TYR A 256 71.68 -3.37 -5.23
N LYS A 257 72.04 -2.10 -5.03
CA LYS A 257 72.36 -1.52 -3.72
C LYS A 257 71.26 -0.63 -3.11
N LYS A 258 70.22 -0.35 -3.89
CA LYS A 258 69.07 0.47 -3.47
C LYS A 258 67.91 -0.43 -3.03
N GLU A 259 67.17 0.03 -2.02
CA GLU A 259 65.97 -0.67 -1.57
C GLU A 259 64.99 -0.92 -2.70
N GLY A 260 64.47 -2.14 -2.76
CA GLY A 260 63.54 -2.54 -3.78
C GLY A 260 63.29 -4.03 -3.81
N GLU A 261 62.27 -4.39 -4.58
CA GLU A 261 61.92 -5.76 -4.93
C GLU A 261 62.23 -5.97 -6.40
N PHE A 262 62.98 -7.02 -6.69
CA PHE A 262 63.42 -7.34 -8.04
C PHE A 262 63.12 -8.82 -8.33
N SER A 263 62.88 -9.15 -9.58
CA SER A 263 62.64 -10.53 -10.00
C SER A 263 63.30 -10.81 -11.33
N LYS A 264 63.81 -12.02 -11.47
CA LYS A 264 64.22 -12.59 -12.76
C LYS A 264 63.23 -13.68 -13.12
N LYS A 265 62.51 -13.55 -14.23
CA LYS A 265 61.46 -14.51 -14.63
C LYS A 265 61.96 -15.68 -15.47
N THR A 266 63.09 -15.53 -16.17
CA THR A 266 63.63 -16.52 -17.11
C THR A 266 64.97 -17.10 -16.63
N PRO A 267 65.27 -18.38 -16.90
CA PRO A 267 66.52 -19.00 -16.53
C PRO A 267 67.68 -18.44 -17.37
N THR A 268 68.38 -17.45 -16.85
CA THR A 268 69.62 -16.92 -17.44
C THR A 268 70.61 -16.67 -16.32
N VAL A 269 71.88 -16.95 -16.57
CA VAL A 269 72.95 -16.68 -15.60
C VAL A 269 73.01 -15.18 -15.33
N VAL A 270 72.85 -14.80 -14.07
CA VAL A 270 73.00 -13.42 -13.59
C VAL A 270 74.31 -13.35 -12.82
N THR A 271 75.17 -12.39 -13.16
CA THR A 271 76.48 -12.23 -12.51
C THR A 271 76.27 -11.87 -11.04
N GLY A 272 77.08 -12.44 -10.14
CA GLY A 272 76.96 -12.18 -8.70
C GLY A 272 75.77 -12.89 -8.03
N ALA A 273 75.03 -13.76 -8.72
CA ALA A 273 74.06 -14.66 -8.09
C ALA A 273 74.75 -15.80 -7.30
N PRO A 274 74.08 -16.40 -6.30
CA PRO A 274 74.59 -17.59 -5.63
C PRO A 274 74.88 -18.72 -6.62
N GLU A 275 75.92 -19.49 -6.34
CA GLU A 275 76.27 -20.68 -7.14
C GLU A 275 75.10 -21.67 -7.19
N GLY A 276 74.79 -22.19 -8.38
CA GLY A 276 73.66 -23.10 -8.62
C GLY A 276 72.33 -22.42 -8.98
N VAL A 277 72.20 -21.09 -8.80
CA VAL A 277 71.00 -20.35 -9.23
C VAL A 277 71.07 -20.10 -10.73
N THR A 278 70.29 -20.87 -11.48
CA THR A 278 70.21 -20.78 -12.97
C THR A 278 68.81 -20.42 -13.46
N GLY A 279 67.82 -20.36 -12.56
CA GLY A 279 66.40 -20.21 -12.85
C GLY A 279 65.79 -18.86 -12.51
N ALA A 280 64.45 -18.82 -12.44
CA ALA A 280 63.73 -17.66 -11.97
C ALA A 280 63.96 -17.45 -10.47
N PHE A 281 64.14 -16.21 -10.04
CA PHE A 281 64.31 -15.87 -8.63
C PHE A 281 63.73 -14.50 -8.30
N ARG A 282 63.54 -14.24 -7.00
CA ARG A 282 63.24 -12.91 -6.46
C ARG A 282 64.43 -12.44 -5.65
N LEU A 283 64.79 -11.17 -5.80
CA LEU A 283 65.79 -10.47 -4.99
C LEU A 283 65.11 -9.35 -4.22
N SER A 284 65.25 -9.36 -2.90
CA SER A 284 64.87 -8.27 -2.02
C SER A 284 66.12 -7.57 -1.53
N VAL A 285 66.16 -6.25 -1.67
CA VAL A 285 67.23 -5.39 -1.16
C VAL A 285 66.67 -4.49 -0.08
N ARG A 286 67.33 -4.43 1.08
CA ARG A 286 66.95 -3.59 2.22
C ARG A 286 68.16 -2.86 2.77
N SER A 287 67.98 -1.61 3.17
CA SER A 287 68.99 -0.88 3.92
C SER A 287 68.92 -1.25 5.40
N MET A 288 70.08 -1.28 6.06
CA MET A 288 70.16 -1.48 7.50
C MET A 288 70.07 -0.12 8.19
N VAL A 289 69.01 0.07 8.99
CA VAL A 289 68.70 1.34 9.66
C VAL A 289 69.92 1.89 10.40
N GLY A 290 70.27 3.15 10.13
CA GLY A 290 71.37 3.85 10.80
C GLY A 290 72.78 3.45 10.34
N SER A 291 72.93 2.73 9.23
CA SER A 291 74.23 2.32 8.69
C SER A 291 74.28 2.36 7.17
N SER A 292 75.49 2.25 6.61
CA SER A 292 75.69 2.03 5.16
C SER A 292 75.54 0.55 4.76
N GLY A 293 75.03 -0.30 5.65
CA GLY A 293 74.82 -1.73 5.41
C GLY A 293 73.64 -2.00 4.48
N ILE A 294 73.80 -2.98 3.59
CA ILE A 294 72.75 -3.47 2.69
C ILE A 294 72.55 -4.96 2.95
N PHE A 295 71.30 -5.37 3.06
CA PHE A 295 70.90 -6.76 3.13
C PHE A 295 70.27 -7.18 1.81
N GLN A 296 70.84 -8.20 1.16
CA GLN A 296 70.23 -8.85 0.00
C GLN A 296 69.70 -10.21 0.40
N THR A 297 68.47 -10.51 0.01
CA THR A 297 67.85 -11.83 0.13
C THR A 297 67.40 -12.29 -1.24
N LEU A 298 67.82 -13.48 -1.64
CA LEU A 298 67.42 -14.10 -2.90
C LEU A 298 66.61 -15.36 -2.59
N TYR A 299 65.42 -15.45 -3.18
CA TYR A 299 64.60 -16.66 -3.18
C TYR A 299 64.63 -17.28 -4.57
N ASP A 300 65.26 -18.44 -4.68
CA ASP A 300 65.28 -19.22 -5.92
C ASP A 300 63.99 -20.04 -6.04
N TYR A 301 63.20 -19.79 -7.08
CA TYR A 301 61.95 -20.51 -7.28
C TYR A 301 62.16 -21.98 -7.67
N ALA A 302 63.30 -22.34 -8.26
CA ALA A 302 63.57 -23.70 -8.73
C ALA A 302 63.89 -24.64 -7.56
N THR A 303 64.81 -24.25 -6.69
CA THR A 303 65.24 -25.07 -5.54
C THR A 303 64.48 -24.77 -4.26
N ARG A 304 63.71 -23.66 -4.22
CA ARG A 304 63.09 -23.10 -3.00
C ARG A 304 64.11 -22.74 -1.93
N ALA A 305 65.38 -22.60 -2.31
CA ALA A 305 66.42 -22.14 -1.39
C ALA A 305 66.33 -20.62 -1.21
N ILE A 306 66.58 -20.18 0.02
CA ILE A 306 66.78 -18.77 0.33
C ILE A 306 68.26 -18.54 0.56
N TYR A 307 68.80 -17.52 -0.08
CA TYR A 307 70.16 -17.06 0.11
C TYR A 307 70.13 -15.65 0.67
N TYR A 308 71.12 -15.31 1.50
CA TYR A 308 71.34 -13.94 1.92
C TYR A 308 72.81 -13.57 1.84
N ARG A 309 73.07 -12.27 1.74
CA ARG A 309 74.39 -11.70 1.97
C ARG A 309 74.27 -10.28 2.47
N ILE A 310 75.34 -9.81 3.09
CA ILE A 310 75.44 -8.47 3.64
C ILE A 310 76.53 -7.73 2.86
N GLY A 311 76.22 -6.51 2.44
CA GLY A 311 77.14 -5.63 1.75
C GLY A 311 77.10 -4.22 2.32
N ASN A 312 77.76 -3.30 1.62
CA ASN A 312 77.82 -1.89 1.95
C ASN A 312 77.52 -1.05 0.72
N THR A 313 76.78 0.04 0.88
CA THR A 313 76.37 0.95 -0.21
C THR A 313 77.56 1.49 -1.01
N SER A 314 78.69 1.73 -0.36
CA SER A 314 79.90 2.27 -0.98
C SER A 314 80.93 1.18 -1.31
N LEU A 315 81.09 0.18 -0.44
CA LEU A 315 82.16 -0.82 -0.57
C LEU A 315 81.74 -2.11 -1.32
N GLY A 316 80.44 -2.31 -1.59
CA GLY A 316 79.94 -3.50 -2.28
C GLY A 316 79.77 -4.72 -1.37
N PHE A 317 79.74 -5.91 -1.97
CA PHE A 317 79.50 -7.19 -1.28
C PHE A 317 80.81 -7.96 -1.11
N ASN A 318 81.41 -7.88 0.08
CA ASN A 318 82.67 -8.57 0.41
C ASN A 318 82.45 -9.94 1.08
N LEU A 319 81.20 -10.28 1.37
CA LEU A 319 80.82 -11.59 1.91
C LEU A 319 80.11 -12.39 0.81
N PRO A 320 80.46 -13.68 0.65
CA PRO A 320 79.77 -14.55 -0.30
C PRO A 320 78.32 -14.77 0.15
N TRP A 321 77.50 -15.24 -0.79
CA TRP A 321 76.15 -15.68 -0.48
C TRP A 321 76.14 -16.83 0.54
N GLN A 322 75.27 -16.71 1.53
CA GLN A 322 75.00 -17.73 2.53
C GLN A 322 73.62 -18.32 2.24
N ARG A 323 73.55 -19.64 2.09
CA ARG A 323 72.28 -20.36 1.96
C ARG A 323 71.67 -20.53 3.35
N ILE A 324 70.40 -20.15 3.50
CA ILE A 324 69.62 -20.46 4.70
C ILE A 324 69.25 -21.94 4.65
N ALA A 325 69.59 -22.67 5.71
CA ALA A 325 69.24 -24.08 5.82
C ALA A 325 67.73 -24.24 6.05
N ASN A 326 67.11 -25.21 5.35
CA ASN A 326 65.72 -25.56 5.58
C ASN A 326 65.56 -26.43 6.82
N ASN A 327 64.41 -26.37 7.48
CA ASN A 327 64.10 -27.17 8.68
C ASN A 327 64.24 -28.69 8.46
N SER A 328 64.05 -29.15 7.23
CA SER A 328 64.20 -30.56 6.82
C SER A 328 65.65 -30.99 6.57
N GLU A 329 66.61 -30.06 6.60
CA GLU A 329 68.03 -30.30 6.28
C GLU A 329 68.94 -30.20 7.51
N VAL A 330 68.39 -29.91 8.69
CA VAL A 330 69.13 -29.75 9.95
C VAL A 330 68.58 -30.69 11.01
N VAL A 331 69.44 -31.05 11.96
CA VAL A 331 69.02 -31.70 13.21
C VAL A 331 68.71 -30.60 14.23
N HIS A 332 67.55 -30.66 14.86
CA HIS A 332 67.10 -29.72 15.88
C HIS A 332 67.77 -29.99 17.23
N LEU A 333 67.84 -28.94 18.06
CA LEU A 333 68.47 -29.02 19.37
C LEU A 333 67.60 -29.74 20.42
N THR A 334 66.30 -29.91 20.15
CA THR A 334 65.31 -30.48 21.07
C THR A 334 64.18 -31.15 20.31
N GLY A 335 63.61 -32.21 20.87
CA GLY A 335 62.48 -32.95 20.30
C GLY A 335 62.91 -34.30 19.72
N ASP A 336 61.92 -35.15 19.46
CA ASP A 336 62.17 -36.46 18.85
C ASP A 336 62.39 -36.28 17.34
N GLU A 337 63.49 -36.82 16.82
CA GLU A 337 63.83 -36.77 15.40
C GLU A 337 64.14 -38.13 14.82
N THR A 338 63.72 -38.32 13.56
CA THR A 338 64.09 -39.49 12.77
C THR A 338 65.07 -39.05 11.69
N ILE A 339 66.28 -39.59 11.76
CA ILE A 339 67.38 -39.23 10.86
C ILE A 339 67.65 -40.41 9.91
N GLU A 340 67.30 -40.25 8.63
CA GLU A 340 67.52 -41.30 7.61
C GLU A 340 68.94 -41.27 7.00
N GLY A 341 69.36 -42.41 6.44
CA GLY A 341 70.64 -42.59 5.74
C GLY A 341 71.86 -42.87 6.64
N LYS A 342 73.01 -43.15 6.03
CA LYS A 342 74.26 -43.40 6.77
C LYS A 342 74.79 -42.07 7.33
N LYS A 343 74.92 -41.99 8.66
CA LYS A 343 75.54 -40.85 9.35
C LYS A 343 76.93 -41.23 9.83
N THR A 344 77.85 -40.29 9.68
CA THR A 344 79.22 -40.41 10.19
C THR A 344 79.34 -39.42 11.34
N PHE A 345 79.40 -39.93 12.57
CA PHE A 345 79.77 -39.14 13.74
C PHE A 345 81.29 -39.23 13.90
N THR A 346 81.95 -38.09 14.07
CA THR A 346 83.41 -38.02 14.22
C THR A 346 83.88 -38.21 15.66
N GLY A 347 82.95 -38.38 16.61
CA GLY A 347 83.19 -38.72 18.01
C GLY A 347 82.32 -39.90 18.49
N SER A 348 82.49 -40.31 19.75
CA SER A 348 81.71 -41.41 20.37
C SER A 348 80.20 -41.11 20.42
N LEU A 349 79.37 -42.13 20.20
CA LEU A 349 77.91 -42.04 20.27
C LEU A 349 77.39 -42.57 21.61
N GLU A 350 76.74 -41.72 22.39
CA GLU A 350 76.06 -42.12 23.63
C GLU A 350 74.54 -42.20 23.41
N VAL A 351 73.93 -43.38 23.70
CA VAL A 351 72.48 -43.59 23.59
C VAL A 351 71.90 -43.96 24.95
N GLN A 352 70.88 -43.22 25.37
CA GLN A 352 70.14 -43.47 26.61
C GLN A 352 68.77 -44.10 26.28
N LEU A 353 68.47 -45.25 26.88
CA LEU A 353 67.14 -45.88 26.82
C LEU A 353 66.34 -45.45 28.05
N LEU A 354 65.26 -44.71 27.82
CA LEU A 354 64.36 -44.18 28.84
C LEU A 354 63.03 -44.96 28.86
N SER A 355 62.37 -45.06 30.02
CA SER A 355 60.97 -45.48 30.12
C SER A 355 60.04 -44.39 29.61
N SER A 356 58.75 -44.72 29.43
CA SER A 356 57.71 -43.79 28.99
C SER A 356 57.48 -42.58 29.91
N ASP A 357 58.02 -42.62 31.14
CA ASP A 357 58.00 -41.51 32.11
C ASP A 357 59.32 -40.71 32.16
N GLY A 358 60.26 -41.00 31.25
CA GLY A 358 61.55 -40.34 31.15
C GLY A 358 62.63 -40.86 32.11
N THR A 359 62.33 -41.90 32.91
CA THR A 359 63.33 -42.50 33.80
C THR A 359 64.38 -43.27 33.00
N LEU A 360 65.67 -43.06 33.28
CA LEU A 360 66.74 -43.79 32.62
C LEU A 360 66.69 -45.27 33.02
N LEU A 361 66.34 -46.14 32.06
CA LEU A 361 66.30 -47.58 32.27
C LEU A 361 67.67 -48.21 32.08
N ARG A 362 68.41 -47.77 31.05
CA ARG A 362 69.71 -48.32 30.67
C ARG A 362 70.48 -47.35 29.77
N THR A 363 71.79 -47.20 29.99
CA THR A 363 72.68 -46.56 29.02
C THR A 363 73.33 -47.66 28.18
N ALA A 364 73.30 -47.50 26.86
CA ALA A 364 74.05 -48.37 25.94
C ALA A 364 75.13 -47.53 25.27
N THR A 365 76.38 -47.84 25.55
CA THR A 365 77.53 -47.25 24.86
C THR A 365 77.91 -48.20 23.72
N PHE A 366 77.89 -47.70 22.49
CA PHE A 366 78.37 -48.43 21.34
C PHE A 366 79.77 -47.88 21.01
N ASP A 367 80.77 -48.77 20.92
CA ASP A 367 82.04 -48.40 20.29
C ASP A 367 81.86 -48.26 18.77
N ALA A 368 82.92 -47.93 18.05
CA ALA A 368 82.86 -47.73 16.60
C ALA A 368 82.35 -48.97 15.81
N ASP A 369 82.16 -50.13 16.46
CA ASP A 369 81.92 -51.44 15.84
C ASP A 369 80.56 -52.12 16.19
N GLY A 370 79.88 -51.78 17.31
CA GLY A 370 78.41 -51.92 17.51
C GLY A 370 77.71 -53.30 17.80
N GLN A 371 77.84 -53.93 18.99
CA GLN A 371 77.04 -55.14 19.41
C GLN A 371 76.33 -55.06 20.81
N THR A 372 75.25 -55.85 21.12
CA THR A 372 74.38 -55.82 22.37
C THR A 372 73.89 -57.22 22.93
N LEU A 373 73.44 -57.37 24.23
CA LEU A 373 73.16 -58.64 25.04
C LEU A 373 71.75 -58.83 25.78
N SER A 374 71.15 -60.07 25.78
CA SER A 374 70.29 -60.89 26.78
C SER A 374 68.70 -61.15 26.73
N THR A 375 68.17 -62.28 27.34
CA THR A 375 66.86 -63.10 27.19
C THR A 375 66.13 -63.65 28.50
N ASP A 376 64.77 -64.00 28.58
CA ASP A 376 64.06 -65.20 29.28
C ASP A 376 62.48 -65.20 29.63
N ARG A 377 61.84 -66.35 30.07
CA ARG A 377 60.36 -66.82 30.16
C ARG A 377 59.61 -66.88 31.57
N GLU A 378 58.24 -67.01 31.65
CA GLU A 378 57.30 -66.91 32.86
C GLU A 378 56.34 -68.13 33.23
N LEU A 379 56.36 -68.72 34.46
CA LEU A 379 55.31 -69.60 35.09
C LEU A 379 55.22 -69.39 36.64
N THR A 380 54.06 -69.60 37.30
CA THR A 380 53.83 -69.27 38.75
C THR A 380 53.31 -70.45 39.63
N PRO A 381 53.85 -70.71 40.84
CA PRO A 381 53.40 -71.81 41.74
C PRO A 381 52.06 -71.61 42.50
N LEU A 382 51.39 -72.72 42.90
CA LEU A 382 50.16 -72.80 43.71
C LEU A 382 50.41 -73.49 45.08
N THR A 383 49.65 -73.09 46.10
CA THR A 383 49.79 -73.60 47.49
C THR A 383 48.71 -74.64 47.83
N MET A 384 49.12 -75.80 48.37
CA MET A 384 48.22 -76.88 48.81
C MET A 384 47.53 -76.56 50.15
N ALA A 385 46.35 -77.13 50.38
CA ALA A 385 45.63 -77.04 51.65
C ALA A 385 46.37 -77.82 52.77
N SER A 386 46.21 -77.39 54.02
CA SER A 386 46.81 -78.06 55.18
C SER A 386 46.40 -79.54 55.25
N GLY A 387 47.37 -80.43 55.45
CA GLY A 387 47.14 -81.89 55.42
C GLY A 387 47.25 -82.52 54.03
N TYR A 388 47.59 -81.76 52.99
CA TYR A 388 47.78 -82.26 51.62
C TYR A 388 49.12 -81.82 51.02
N ALA A 389 49.64 -82.58 50.06
CA ALA A 389 50.85 -82.26 49.30
C ALA A 389 50.69 -82.64 47.82
N ALA A 390 51.39 -81.96 46.92
CA ALA A 390 51.49 -82.30 45.49
C ALA A 390 52.97 -82.35 45.06
N ASN A 391 53.26 -83.00 43.93
CA ASN A 391 54.59 -82.94 43.32
C ASN A 391 54.81 -81.59 42.61
N ALA A 392 53.77 -81.12 41.93
CA ALA A 392 53.73 -79.80 41.31
C ALA A 392 52.29 -79.29 41.36
N ALA A 393 52.14 -78.00 41.65
CA ALA A 393 50.88 -77.29 41.53
C ALA A 393 51.25 -75.89 41.05
N GLU A 394 50.91 -75.56 39.80
CA GLU A 394 51.35 -74.32 39.15
C GLU A 394 50.25 -73.81 38.21
N TYR A 395 50.30 -72.52 37.91
CA TYR A 395 49.45 -71.90 36.93
C TYR A 395 50.20 -70.86 36.08
N CYS A 396 49.64 -70.56 34.92
CA CYS A 396 49.94 -69.34 34.19
C CYS A 396 48.71 -68.80 33.48
N ILE A 397 48.73 -67.51 33.22
CA ILE A 397 47.70 -66.81 32.46
C ILE A 397 48.33 -66.42 31.14
N LYS A 398 47.87 -67.04 30.04
CA LYS A 398 48.41 -66.75 28.71
C LYS A 398 47.30 -66.75 27.67
N GLY A 399 47.27 -65.71 26.84
CA GLY A 399 46.37 -65.63 25.69
C GLY A 399 44.89 -65.73 26.04
N GLY A 400 44.46 -65.21 27.20
CA GLY A 400 43.06 -65.26 27.64
C GLY A 400 42.65 -66.57 28.32
N TRP A 401 43.59 -67.46 28.61
CA TRP A 401 43.34 -68.73 29.28
C TRP A 401 44.16 -68.87 30.56
N ILE A 402 43.57 -69.51 31.56
CA ILE A 402 44.23 -69.94 32.78
C ILE A 402 44.58 -71.41 32.60
N PHE A 403 45.86 -71.72 32.62
CA PHE A 403 46.35 -73.10 32.61
C PHE A 403 46.66 -73.48 34.04
N ILE A 404 46.03 -74.54 34.55
CA ILE A 404 46.28 -75.07 35.90
C ILE A 404 46.76 -76.51 35.75
N THR A 405 47.91 -76.80 36.33
CA THR A 405 48.42 -78.17 36.44
C THR A 405 48.60 -78.52 37.90
N VAL A 406 48.03 -79.66 38.32
CA VAL A 406 48.26 -80.24 39.63
C VAL A 406 48.62 -81.70 39.44
N GLN A 407 49.82 -82.06 39.88
CA GLN A 407 50.38 -83.39 39.70
C GLN A 407 50.65 -84.06 41.05
N GLY A 408 50.07 -85.24 41.26
CA GLY A 408 50.38 -86.12 42.38
C GLY A 408 49.90 -85.61 43.74
N ALA A 409 48.77 -84.91 43.78
CA ALA A 409 48.09 -84.45 44.98
C ALA A 409 47.69 -85.63 45.87
N ARG A 410 47.99 -85.57 47.18
CA ARG A 410 47.73 -86.64 48.16
C ARG A 410 47.48 -86.08 49.56
N PRO A 411 46.69 -86.74 50.41
CA PRO A 411 46.66 -86.41 51.82
C PRO A 411 47.95 -86.89 52.51
N THR A 412 48.40 -86.17 53.54
CA THR A 412 49.61 -86.53 54.30
C THR A 412 49.36 -87.65 55.33
N SER A 413 48.09 -87.96 55.62
CA SER A 413 47.63 -89.07 56.48
C SER A 413 46.28 -89.60 55.99
N ASN A 414 45.94 -90.86 56.30
CA ASN A 414 44.69 -91.48 55.83
C ASN A 414 43.45 -90.69 56.29
N GLN A 415 42.56 -90.37 55.36
CA GLN A 415 41.32 -89.63 55.63
C GLN A 415 40.11 -90.57 55.47
N THR A 416 39.14 -90.55 56.39
CA THR A 416 37.92 -91.40 56.32
C THR A 416 36.68 -90.62 56.72
N GLY A 417 35.53 -90.95 56.13
CA GLY A 417 34.21 -90.54 56.63
C GLY A 417 33.68 -89.19 56.15
N ALA A 418 34.31 -88.56 55.14
CA ALA A 418 33.81 -87.34 54.51
C ALA A 418 33.31 -87.60 53.10
N SER A 419 32.27 -86.87 52.69
CA SER A 419 31.72 -86.92 51.32
C SER A 419 32.61 -86.18 50.29
N TYR A 420 33.51 -85.31 50.75
CA TYR A 420 34.49 -84.59 49.91
C TYR A 420 35.73 -84.15 50.70
N TYR A 421 36.80 -83.81 49.97
CA TYR A 421 38.09 -83.35 50.49
C TYR A 421 38.62 -82.15 49.69
N THR A 422 39.02 -81.06 50.36
CA THR A 422 39.58 -79.85 49.71
C THR A 422 41.11 -79.93 49.65
N PHE A 423 41.67 -79.98 48.43
CA PHE A 423 43.12 -80.18 48.21
C PHE A 423 43.92 -78.88 48.14
N LEU A 424 43.37 -77.82 47.55
CA LEU A 424 44.00 -76.51 47.47
C LEU A 424 42.95 -75.42 47.28
N LYS A 425 43.36 -74.17 47.49
CA LYS A 425 42.57 -72.99 47.17
C LYS A 425 43.33 -72.16 46.14
N LEU A 426 42.68 -71.84 45.03
CA LEU A 426 43.26 -71.01 43.99
C LEU A 426 43.42 -69.57 44.49
N PRO A 427 44.48 -68.86 44.05
CA PRO A 427 44.72 -67.49 44.46
C PRO A 427 43.70 -66.54 43.81
N SER A 428 43.46 -65.39 44.45
CA SER A 428 42.33 -64.48 44.18
C SER A 428 42.21 -64.02 42.73
N GLU A 429 43.35 -63.89 42.05
CA GLU A 429 43.48 -63.50 40.65
C GLU A 429 42.91 -64.55 39.69
N ILE A 430 42.87 -65.83 40.10
CA ILE A 430 42.18 -66.89 39.36
C ILE A 430 40.70 -66.93 39.78
N VAL A 431 40.43 -66.87 41.10
CA VAL A 431 39.09 -67.03 41.67
C VAL A 431 38.09 -66.06 41.07
N LYS A 432 38.49 -64.81 40.82
CA LYS A 432 37.61 -63.82 40.19
C LYS A 432 37.02 -64.36 38.88
N HIS A 433 37.77 -65.14 38.09
CA HIS A 433 37.31 -65.66 36.81
C HIS A 433 36.40 -66.90 36.89
N LEU A 434 36.09 -67.43 38.08
CA LEU A 434 35.25 -68.61 38.28
C LEU A 434 33.78 -68.22 38.56
N SER A 435 32.93 -68.27 37.52
CA SER A 435 31.50 -67.92 37.65
C SER A 435 30.57 -69.07 38.07
N HIS A 436 31.06 -70.31 38.05
CA HIS A 436 30.35 -71.52 38.47
C HIS A 436 31.35 -72.60 38.91
N THR A 437 30.84 -73.73 39.40
CA THR A 437 31.70 -74.86 39.76
C THR A 437 32.18 -75.58 38.50
N GLU A 438 33.49 -75.64 38.30
CA GLU A 438 34.11 -76.37 37.18
C GLU A 438 34.32 -77.83 37.60
N ALA A 439 33.55 -78.76 37.05
CA ALA A 439 33.67 -80.18 37.34
C ALA A 439 34.78 -80.81 36.50
N PHE A 440 35.61 -81.66 37.11
CA PHE A 440 36.66 -82.41 36.41
C PHE A 440 36.79 -83.82 37.00
N MET A 441 37.52 -84.70 36.31
CA MET A 441 37.84 -86.03 36.81
C MET A 441 39.27 -86.04 37.31
N TRP A 442 39.49 -86.54 38.52
CA TRP A 442 40.84 -86.80 38.99
C TRP A 442 41.38 -88.07 38.30
N SER A 443 42.57 -87.96 37.71
CA SER A 443 43.31 -89.15 37.29
C SER A 443 44.01 -89.76 38.52
N ASN A 444 43.62 -91.00 38.89
CA ASN A 444 44.32 -91.76 39.93
C ASN A 444 45.49 -92.50 39.30
N PHE A 445 46.72 -92.14 39.66
CA PHE A 445 47.92 -92.68 39.03
C PHE A 445 48.47 -93.92 39.78
N GLN A 446 48.18 -94.09 41.07
CA GLN A 446 48.64 -95.24 41.89
C GLN A 446 47.69 -95.45 43.09
N GLY A 447 46.87 -96.53 43.12
CA GLY A 447 46.16 -96.93 44.35
C GLY A 447 44.75 -97.56 44.27
N GLY A 448 44.21 -97.93 43.11
CA GLY A 448 42.93 -98.67 43.01
C GLY A 448 41.99 -98.09 41.95
N GLY A 449 41.34 -98.95 41.17
CA GLY A 449 40.61 -98.62 39.92
C GLY A 449 39.33 -97.78 40.06
N ALA A 450 39.21 -96.95 41.09
CA ALA A 450 38.10 -96.02 41.27
C ALA A 450 38.43 -94.66 40.64
N ALA A 451 37.55 -94.17 39.78
CA ALA A 451 37.61 -92.80 39.27
C ALA A 451 36.89 -91.86 40.24
N TYR A 452 37.54 -90.77 40.64
CA TYR A 452 36.98 -89.77 41.56
C TYR A 452 36.60 -88.51 40.80
N SER A 453 35.37 -88.04 40.98
CA SER A 453 34.97 -86.72 40.50
C SER A 453 35.57 -85.63 41.38
N GLY A 454 36.04 -84.55 40.76
CA GLY A 454 36.49 -83.34 41.42
C GLY A 454 35.70 -82.12 40.94
N GLY A 455 35.83 -81.02 41.67
CA GLY A 455 35.26 -79.75 41.26
C GLY A 455 36.07 -78.58 41.80
N ILE A 456 36.20 -77.52 41.00
CA ILE A 456 36.66 -76.22 41.48
C ILE A 456 35.43 -75.36 41.75
N LEU A 457 35.16 -75.07 43.02
CA LEU A 457 34.06 -74.20 43.42
C LEU A 457 34.32 -72.75 42.97
N ASN A 458 33.28 -71.95 42.83
CA ASN A 458 33.40 -70.50 42.58
C ASN A 458 34.13 -69.74 43.70
N THR A 459 34.32 -70.37 44.87
CA THR A 459 35.16 -69.87 45.97
C THR A 459 36.66 -70.11 45.76
N GLY A 460 37.05 -70.78 44.67
CA GLY A 460 38.43 -71.17 44.36
C GLY A 460 38.89 -72.47 45.00
N GLU A 461 38.04 -73.14 45.77
CA GLU A 461 38.38 -74.40 46.43
C GLU A 461 38.33 -75.57 45.46
N VAL A 462 39.39 -76.39 45.46
CA VAL A 462 39.51 -77.57 44.58
C VAL A 462 39.21 -78.82 45.40
N HIS A 463 38.07 -79.46 45.10
CA HIS A 463 37.52 -80.59 45.84
C HIS A 463 37.73 -81.92 45.11
N LEU A 464 37.80 -83.00 45.88
CA LEU A 464 37.65 -84.38 45.45
C LEU A 464 36.44 -84.99 46.17
N TYR A 465 35.47 -85.50 45.42
CA TYR A 465 34.24 -86.09 45.95
C TYR A 465 34.37 -87.62 46.06
N ALA A 466 33.98 -88.19 47.21
CA ALA A 466 34.03 -89.62 47.48
C ALA A 466 32.60 -90.20 47.63
N SER A 467 32.23 -91.16 46.78
CA SER A 467 30.92 -91.84 46.80
C SER A 467 31.07 -93.36 46.67
N PRO A 468 30.42 -94.18 47.54
CA PRO A 468 29.61 -93.77 48.69
C PRO A 468 30.47 -93.17 49.81
N SER A 469 29.86 -92.41 50.73
CA SER A 469 30.51 -91.58 51.78
C SER A 469 31.29 -92.37 52.87
N SER A 470 31.71 -93.59 52.58
CA SER A 470 32.47 -94.51 53.45
C SER A 470 33.85 -94.90 52.88
N VAL A 471 34.35 -94.21 51.84
CA VAL A 471 35.67 -94.50 51.24
C VAL A 471 36.79 -93.84 52.06
N THR A 472 37.79 -94.62 52.45
CA THR A 472 39.04 -94.12 53.02
C THR A 472 39.99 -93.70 51.89
N ILE A 473 40.48 -92.45 51.90
CA ILE A 473 41.57 -92.00 51.03
C ILE A 473 42.89 -92.20 51.77
N GLY A 474 43.70 -93.14 51.28
CA GLY A 474 45.02 -93.43 51.82
C GLY A 474 46.04 -92.34 51.50
N SER A 475 47.03 -92.13 52.37
CA SER A 475 48.16 -91.21 52.12
C SER A 475 49.06 -91.63 50.94
N ASN A 476 48.92 -92.87 50.48
CA ASN A 476 49.57 -93.41 49.29
C ASN A 476 48.82 -93.09 47.97
N HIS A 477 47.57 -92.62 48.02
CA HIS A 477 46.82 -92.28 46.81
C HIS A 477 47.34 -90.98 46.19
N ARG A 478 47.45 -90.94 44.85
CA ARG A 478 47.98 -89.80 44.09
C ARG A 478 46.99 -89.37 43.01
N TYR A 479 46.56 -88.12 43.08
CA TYR A 479 45.57 -87.55 42.19
C TYR A 479 46.17 -86.42 41.35
N SER A 480 45.90 -86.41 40.06
CA SER A 480 46.35 -85.34 39.16
C SER A 480 45.22 -84.83 38.29
N PHE A 481 45.26 -83.54 37.96
CA PHE A 481 44.44 -82.96 36.91
C PHE A 481 45.21 -81.85 36.17
N ASN A 482 44.85 -81.68 34.90
CA ASN A 482 45.20 -80.51 34.13
C ASN A 482 43.90 -79.88 33.68
N MET A 483 43.77 -78.57 33.85
CA MET A 483 42.59 -77.85 33.42
C MET A 483 42.99 -76.55 32.75
N VAL A 484 42.22 -76.21 31.72
CA VAL A 484 42.33 -74.93 31.03
C VAL A 484 40.99 -74.24 31.19
N ILE A 485 40.99 -73.09 31.87
CA ILE A 485 39.79 -72.30 32.10
C ILE A 485 39.92 -71.02 31.28
N PRO A 486 38.92 -70.63 30.47
CA PRO A 486 38.96 -69.31 29.84
C PRO A 486 38.90 -68.22 30.92
N LEU A 487 39.67 -67.14 30.74
CA LEU A 487 39.50 -65.93 31.54
C LEU A 487 38.14 -65.32 31.20
N ARG A 488 37.14 -65.59 32.04
CA ARG A 488 35.83 -64.95 31.92
C ARG A 488 35.94 -63.55 32.52
N LYS A 489 35.49 -62.53 31.81
CA LYS A 489 35.43 -61.16 32.37
C LYS A 489 34.52 -61.20 33.60
N THR A 490 35.08 -60.86 34.76
CA THR A 490 34.29 -60.43 35.93
C THR A 490 33.71 -59.06 35.72
#